data_AF-A0A0L7R112-F1
#
_entry.id   AF-A0A0L7R112-F1
#
_cell.length_a   1.000
_cell.length_b   1.000
_cell.length_c   1.000
_cell.angle_alpha   90.00
_cell.angle_beta   90.00
_cell.angle_gamma   90.00
#
_symmetry.space_group_name_H-M   'P 1'
#
loop_
_entity.id
_entity.type
_entity.pdbx_description
1 polymer ?
#
loop_
_entity_poly.entity_id
_entity_poly.type
_entity_poly.pdbx_seq_one_letter_code
_entity_poly.pdbx_strand_id
1 'polypeptide(L)'
;MQPKLLNVNRVPSQPKRRKKITLVFDEQKRREFLTGFHKRKLQRRQKAKEEFQQQLKQERKKIKHEAKRFKKSLSNRDIPEIQQLLTQHEYETEGHTVSILELNVADLTENNALIGENKGTDEVENNEQEEDNDKCSENNEEIVGMSLDQRKKSKNSEKIKKETQVDNKKDLKKAIKKAALKQVKKSKVFQQKQRLERQKNRKESMKKRKRMEKAQKRSGKLKKKLNH
;
A
#
# COMPACT_ATOMS: atom_id res chain seq x y z
N MET A 1 45.32 -27.15 14.22
CA MET A 1 45.73 -25.76 13.90
C MET A 1 46.72 -25.33 14.97
N GLN A 2 48.03 -25.26 14.68
CA GLN A 2 49.02 -24.85 15.68
C GLN A 2 49.00 -23.33 15.89
N PRO A 3 49.16 -22.83 17.14
CA PRO A 3 49.18 -21.41 17.42
C PRO A 3 50.50 -20.78 16.94
N LYS A 4 50.41 -19.65 16.22
CA LYS A 4 51.58 -18.89 15.78
C LYS A 4 52.25 -18.24 16.99
N LEU A 5 53.50 -18.61 17.25
CA LEU A 5 54.33 -17.96 18.27
C LEU A 5 54.60 -16.50 17.86
N LEU A 6 54.29 -15.56 18.74
CA LEU A 6 54.58 -14.14 18.55
C LEU A 6 56.06 -13.89 18.82
N ASN A 7 56.74 -13.32 17.82
CA ASN A 7 58.17 -13.07 17.87
C ASN A 7 58.46 -11.86 18.78
N VAL A 8 58.93 -12.12 19.99
CA VAL A 8 59.12 -11.13 21.07
C VAL A 8 60.29 -10.16 20.85
N ASN A 9 61.19 -10.44 19.90
CA ASN A 9 62.35 -9.60 19.58
C ASN A 9 62.10 -8.60 18.42
N ARG A 10 60.84 -8.25 18.14
CA ARG A 10 60.51 -7.34 17.04
C ARG A 10 60.76 -5.89 17.46
N VAL A 11 61.87 -5.31 17.01
CA VAL A 11 62.18 -3.89 17.19
C VAL A 11 61.10 -3.04 16.48
N PRO A 12 60.47 -2.06 17.15
CA PRO A 12 59.47 -1.20 16.51
C PRO A 12 60.10 -0.44 15.34
N SER A 13 59.56 -0.64 14.14
CA SER A 13 60.01 0.06 12.94
C SER A 13 59.71 1.55 13.10
N GLN A 14 60.71 2.39 12.83
CA GLN A 14 60.55 3.84 12.80
C GLN A 14 59.44 4.24 11.82
N PRO A 15 58.51 5.12 12.20
CA PRO A 15 57.40 5.52 11.35
C PRO A 15 57.93 6.15 10.07
N LYS A 16 57.57 5.58 8.91
CA LYS A 16 57.97 6.09 7.59
C LYS A 16 57.54 7.55 7.46
N ARG A 17 58.49 8.44 7.14
CA ARG A 17 58.23 9.86 6.91
C ARG A 17 57.14 10.03 5.85
N ARG A 18 56.05 10.71 6.20
CA ARG A 18 54.94 11.01 5.27
C ARG A 18 55.47 11.89 4.13
N LYS A 19 55.18 11.51 2.89
CA LYS A 19 55.51 12.32 1.71
C LYS A 19 54.71 13.63 1.76
N LYS A 20 55.35 14.73 1.38
CA LYS A 20 54.70 16.04 1.27
C LYS A 20 53.65 15.98 0.13
N ILE A 21 52.45 16.50 0.38
CA ILE A 21 51.39 16.62 -0.63
C ILE A 21 51.40 18.05 -1.14
N THR A 22 51.72 18.23 -2.42
CA THR A 22 51.64 19.54 -3.07
C THR A 22 50.23 19.74 -3.61
N LEU A 23 49.50 20.72 -3.06
CA LEU A 23 48.20 21.13 -3.56
C LEU A 23 48.40 22.21 -4.62
N VAL A 24 48.28 21.84 -5.90
CA VAL A 24 48.31 22.78 -7.02
C VAL A 24 46.89 23.00 -7.51
N PHE A 25 46.55 24.26 -7.79
CA PHE A 25 45.23 24.63 -8.27
C PHE A 25 45.15 24.44 -9.79
N ASP A 26 44.32 23.50 -10.24
CA ASP A 26 44.00 23.36 -11.65
C ASP A 26 43.06 24.49 -12.09
N GLU A 27 43.57 25.47 -12.85
CA GLU A 27 42.77 26.60 -13.32
C GLU A 27 41.55 26.17 -14.15
N GLN A 28 41.68 25.08 -14.91
CA GLN A 28 40.57 24.54 -15.71
C GLN A 28 39.44 24.03 -14.81
N LYS A 29 39.75 23.25 -13.76
CA LYS A 29 38.78 22.80 -12.77
C LYS A 29 38.16 23.98 -12.01
N ARG A 30 38.94 25.04 -11.75
CA ARG A 30 38.42 26.29 -11.17
C ARG A 30 37.42 26.97 -12.09
N ARG A 31 37.72 27.12 -13.39
CA ARG A 31 36.80 27.69 -14.38
C ARG A 31 35.52 26.86 -14.51
N GLU A 32 35.63 25.54 -14.56
CA GLU A 32 34.48 24.62 -14.57
C GLU A 32 33.67 24.70 -13.28
N PHE A 33 34.33 24.84 -12.12
CA PHE A 33 33.66 25.02 -10.86
C PHE A 33 32.88 26.34 -10.82
N LEU A 34 33.49 27.45 -11.23
CA LEU A 34 32.84 28.76 -11.20
C LEU A 34 31.75 28.93 -12.28
N THR A 35 31.91 28.38 -13.47
CA THR A 35 30.93 28.55 -14.56
C THR A 35 29.92 27.39 -14.65
N GLY A 36 30.26 26.22 -14.11
CA GLY A 36 29.50 24.97 -14.26
C GLY A 36 28.26 24.84 -13.38
N PHE A 37 27.70 25.91 -12.83
CA PHE A 37 26.51 25.85 -11.96
C PHE A 37 25.32 25.19 -12.66
N HIS A 38 25.07 25.50 -13.93
CA HIS A 38 23.99 24.88 -14.70
C HIS A 38 24.23 23.37 -14.86
N LYS A 39 25.46 22.96 -15.19
CA LYS A 39 25.86 21.55 -15.28
C LYS A 39 25.60 20.82 -13.96
N ARG A 40 26.04 21.38 -12.83
CA ARG A 40 25.77 20.82 -11.48
C ARG A 40 24.29 20.77 -11.14
N LYS A 41 23.50 21.78 -11.55
CA LYS A 41 22.05 21.80 -11.34
C LYS A 41 21.36 20.69 -12.13
N LEU A 42 21.78 20.45 -13.38
CA LEU A 42 21.29 19.34 -14.19
C LEU A 42 21.69 17.99 -13.61
N GLN A 43 22.96 17.82 -13.21
CA GLN A 43 23.46 16.61 -12.56
C GLN A 43 22.67 16.30 -11.28
N ARG A 44 22.46 17.28 -10.39
CA ARG A 44 21.63 17.10 -9.18
C ARG A 44 20.21 16.67 -9.53
N ARG A 45 19.60 17.27 -10.57
CA ARG A 45 18.26 16.87 -11.05
C ARG A 45 18.24 15.46 -11.62
N GLN A 46 19.28 15.05 -12.34
CA GLN A 46 19.40 13.71 -12.91
C GLN A 46 19.60 12.67 -11.80
N LYS A 47 20.54 12.92 -10.87
CA LYS A 47 20.78 12.08 -9.70
C LYS A 47 19.51 11.86 -8.88
N ALA A 48 18.78 12.92 -8.56
CA ALA A 48 17.50 12.80 -7.84
C ALA A 48 16.44 11.98 -8.61
N LYS A 49 16.40 12.07 -9.94
CA LYS A 49 15.52 11.23 -10.77
C LYS A 49 15.95 9.77 -10.73
N GLU A 50 17.24 9.51 -10.81
CA GLU A 50 17.80 8.16 -10.80
C GLU A 50 17.57 7.49 -9.43
N GLU A 51 17.90 8.16 -8.33
CA GLU A 51 17.63 7.70 -6.97
C GLU A 51 16.15 7.34 -6.79
N PHE A 52 15.25 8.20 -7.29
CA PHE A 52 13.81 7.92 -7.24
C PHE A 52 13.41 6.68 -8.05
N GLN A 53 14.02 6.45 -9.22
CA GLN A 53 13.79 5.25 -10.02
C GLN A 53 14.36 3.99 -9.34
N GLN A 54 15.53 4.09 -8.72
CA GLN A 54 16.14 3.00 -7.96
C GLN A 54 15.25 2.61 -6.77
N GLN A 55 14.72 3.60 -6.04
CA GLN A 55 13.73 3.37 -4.97
C GLN A 55 12.48 2.65 -5.49
N LEU A 56 11.92 3.06 -6.63
CA LEU A 56 10.78 2.37 -7.24
C LEU A 56 11.10 0.92 -7.62
N LYS A 57 12.30 0.65 -8.13
CA LYS A 57 12.76 -0.71 -8.45
C LYS A 57 12.91 -1.57 -7.19
N GLN A 58 13.49 -1.00 -6.13
CA GLN A 58 13.65 -1.69 -4.85
C GLN A 58 12.30 -2.01 -4.20
N GLU A 59 11.37 -1.06 -4.18
CA GLU A 59 10.01 -1.29 -3.67
C GLU A 59 9.28 -2.40 -4.46
N ARG A 60 9.39 -2.40 -5.79
CA ARG A 60 8.85 -3.51 -6.61
C ARG A 60 9.48 -4.85 -6.26
N LYS A 61 10.80 -4.90 -6.05
CA LYS A 61 11.49 -6.13 -5.62
C LYS A 61 11.01 -6.59 -4.25
N LYS A 62 10.83 -5.67 -3.28
CA LYS A 62 10.29 -5.97 -1.95
C LYS A 62 8.90 -6.57 -2.03
N ILE A 63 7.98 -5.93 -2.75
CA ILE A 63 6.60 -6.43 -2.94
C ILE A 63 6.60 -7.82 -3.59
N LYS A 64 7.44 -8.05 -4.61
CA LYS A 64 7.54 -9.36 -5.27
C LYS A 64 8.06 -10.43 -4.30
N HIS A 65 9.07 -10.10 -3.50
CA HIS A 65 9.64 -11.02 -2.51
C HIS A 65 8.65 -11.32 -1.38
N GLU A 66 7.94 -10.31 -0.88
CA GLU A 66 6.88 -10.47 0.12
C GLU A 66 5.74 -11.35 -0.42
N ALA A 67 5.29 -11.11 -1.66
CA ALA A 67 4.29 -11.96 -2.31
C ALA A 67 4.76 -13.42 -2.45
N LYS A 68 6.05 -13.65 -2.76
CA LYS A 68 6.63 -15.00 -2.80
C LYS A 68 6.65 -15.65 -1.41
N ARG A 69 7.05 -14.91 -0.36
CA ARG A 69 7.03 -15.40 1.03
C ARG A 69 5.62 -15.72 1.49
N PHE A 70 4.65 -14.84 1.20
CA PHE A 70 3.25 -15.07 1.52
C PHE A 70 2.71 -16.33 0.83
N LYS A 71 2.99 -16.52 -0.47
CA LYS A 71 2.61 -17.76 -1.18
C LYS A 71 3.25 -19.01 -0.55
N LYS A 72 4.52 -18.95 -0.18
CA LYS A 72 5.22 -20.07 0.48
C LYS A 72 4.61 -20.38 1.86
N SER A 73 4.32 -19.34 2.64
CA SER A 73 3.66 -19.50 3.95
C SER A 73 2.25 -20.07 3.83
N LEU A 74 1.50 -19.73 2.78
CA LEU A 74 0.19 -20.33 2.52
C LEU A 74 0.29 -21.79 2.09
N SER A 75 1.32 -22.15 1.32
CA SER A 75 1.55 -23.54 0.88
C SER A 75 2.00 -24.48 2.00
N ASN A 76 2.64 -23.93 3.03
CA ASN A 76 3.16 -24.69 4.17
C ASN A 76 2.19 -24.72 5.36
N ARG A 77 1.01 -24.10 5.23
CA ARG A 77 -0.04 -24.28 6.23
C ARG A 77 -0.79 -25.54 5.85
N ASP A 78 -0.66 -26.54 6.68
CA ASP A 78 -1.58 -27.66 6.66
C ASP A 78 -2.96 -27.09 6.94
N ILE A 79 -3.83 -27.13 5.93
CA ILE A 79 -5.22 -26.71 6.08
C ILE A 79 -5.87 -27.88 6.82
N PRO A 80 -6.33 -27.71 8.08
CA PRO A 80 -6.80 -28.82 8.91
C PRO A 80 -7.93 -29.59 8.23
N GLU A 81 -8.78 -28.92 7.45
CA GLU A 81 -9.84 -29.53 6.64
C GLU A 81 -9.30 -30.50 5.57
N ILE A 82 -8.19 -30.17 4.89
CA ILE A 82 -7.58 -31.05 3.88
C ILE A 82 -6.80 -32.18 4.56
N GLN A 83 -6.14 -31.90 5.68
CA GLN A 83 -5.47 -32.92 6.47
C GLN A 83 -6.48 -33.95 6.98
N GLN A 84 -7.62 -33.51 7.50
CA GLN A 84 -8.69 -34.37 7.99
C GLN A 84 -9.21 -35.32 6.89
N LEU A 85 -9.41 -34.81 5.67
CA LEU A 85 -9.79 -35.61 4.50
C LEU A 85 -8.68 -36.58 4.05
N LEU A 86 -7.39 -36.23 4.20
CA LEU A 86 -6.26 -37.12 3.88
C LEU A 86 -6.07 -38.22 4.94
N THR A 87 -6.40 -37.95 6.20
CA THR A 87 -6.40 -38.94 7.28
C THR A 87 -7.60 -39.89 7.25
N GLN A 88 -8.66 -39.58 6.49
CA GLN A 88 -9.74 -40.52 6.24
C GLN A 88 -9.20 -41.69 5.41
N HIS A 89 -8.85 -42.77 6.08
CA HIS A 89 -8.43 -44.01 5.44
C HIS A 89 -9.66 -44.78 4.98
N GLU A 90 -9.77 -44.99 3.67
CA GLU A 90 -10.76 -45.89 3.06
C GLU A 90 -10.18 -47.30 3.03
N TYR A 91 -10.92 -48.25 3.58
CA TYR A 91 -10.56 -49.67 3.57
C TYR A 91 -11.49 -50.42 2.59
N GLU A 92 -10.89 -51.13 1.64
CA GLU A 92 -11.62 -52.02 0.73
C GLU A 92 -11.84 -53.38 1.42
N THR A 93 -13.11 -53.72 1.66
CA THR A 93 -13.53 -55.05 2.14
C THR A 93 -14.22 -55.80 0.99
N GLU A 94 -14.47 -57.11 1.13
CA GLU A 94 -15.14 -57.95 0.13
C GLU A 94 -16.53 -57.38 -0.26
N GLY A 95 -16.55 -56.51 -1.29
CA GLY A 95 -17.74 -55.92 -1.91
C GLY A 95 -18.07 -54.46 -1.55
N HIS A 96 -17.47 -53.87 -0.52
CA HIS A 96 -17.82 -52.51 -0.05
C HIS A 96 -16.62 -51.76 0.54
N THR A 97 -16.59 -50.43 0.37
CA THR A 97 -15.60 -49.54 0.97
C THR A 97 -16.14 -48.92 2.25
N VAL A 98 -15.34 -48.94 3.33
CA VAL A 98 -15.70 -48.36 4.62
C VAL A 98 -14.64 -47.34 5.03
N SER A 99 -15.07 -46.16 5.48
CA SER A 99 -14.20 -45.14 6.08
C SER A 99 -14.38 -45.12 7.60
N ILE A 100 -13.27 -45.21 8.34
CA ILE A 100 -13.28 -45.20 9.80
C ILE A 100 -12.92 -43.78 10.26
N LEU A 101 -13.86 -43.12 10.94
CA LEU A 101 -13.70 -41.76 11.46
C LEU A 101 -13.81 -41.80 12.99
N GLU A 102 -12.77 -41.35 13.68
CA GLU A 102 -12.78 -41.20 15.14
C GLU A 102 -13.65 -40.00 15.53
N LEU A 103 -14.83 -40.27 16.09
CA LEU A 103 -15.76 -39.25 16.56
C LEU A 103 -15.50 -38.94 18.04
N ASN A 104 -15.31 -37.66 18.36
CA ASN A 104 -15.20 -37.21 19.73
C ASN A 104 -16.61 -37.01 20.33
N VAL A 105 -16.81 -37.47 21.56
CA VAL A 105 -18.14 -37.49 22.21
C VAL A 105 -18.71 -36.08 22.38
N ALA A 106 -17.85 -35.08 22.55
CA ALA A 106 -18.22 -33.67 22.63
C ALA A 106 -18.82 -33.11 21.32
N ASP A 107 -18.25 -33.47 20.17
CA ASP A 107 -18.72 -32.97 18.87
C ASP A 107 -20.09 -33.54 18.49
N LEU A 108 -20.42 -34.74 19.01
CA LEU A 108 -21.74 -35.35 18.87
C LEU A 108 -22.80 -34.64 19.73
N THR A 109 -22.41 -34.11 20.89
CA THR A 109 -23.30 -33.32 21.74
C THR A 109 -23.56 -31.93 21.17
N GLU A 110 -22.58 -31.29 20.51
CA GLU A 110 -22.77 -29.99 19.87
C GLU A 110 -23.65 -30.07 18.60
N ASN A 111 -23.51 -31.16 17.83
CA ASN A 111 -24.26 -31.34 16.58
C ASN A 111 -25.69 -31.84 16.78
N ASN A 112 -26.25 -31.82 18.00
CA ASN A 112 -27.64 -32.18 18.30
C ASN A 112 -28.10 -33.47 17.58
N ALA A 113 -27.22 -34.48 17.51
CA ALA A 113 -27.62 -35.82 17.09
C ALA A 113 -28.46 -36.53 18.17
N LEU A 114 -28.53 -35.93 19.37
CA LEU A 114 -29.45 -36.32 20.43
C LEU A 114 -30.82 -35.71 20.14
N ILE A 115 -31.80 -36.57 19.86
CA ILE A 115 -33.21 -36.20 19.68
C ILE A 115 -33.70 -35.38 20.89
N GLY A 116 -33.91 -34.07 20.66
CA GLY A 116 -34.84 -33.20 21.39
C GLY A 116 -34.38 -32.62 22.74
N GLU A 117 -33.88 -31.39 22.75
CA GLU A 117 -34.00 -30.52 23.94
C GLU A 117 -35.39 -29.87 23.95
N ASN A 118 -36.28 -30.34 24.83
CA ASN A 118 -37.52 -29.63 25.14
C ASN A 118 -37.20 -28.39 25.98
N LYS A 119 -37.07 -27.22 25.35
CA LYS A 119 -37.07 -25.92 26.05
C LYS A 119 -38.23 -25.07 25.54
N GLY A 120 -39.12 -24.71 26.47
CA GLY A 120 -40.26 -23.84 26.22
C GLY A 120 -39.82 -22.41 25.89
N THR A 121 -40.52 -21.79 24.94
CA THR A 121 -40.35 -20.40 24.52
C THR A 121 -41.07 -19.47 25.51
N ASP A 122 -40.32 -18.74 26.34
CA ASP A 122 -40.85 -17.58 27.04
C ASP A 122 -40.44 -16.32 26.27
N GLU A 123 -41.43 -15.77 25.55
CA GLU A 123 -41.32 -14.48 24.85
C GLU A 123 -41.36 -13.35 25.89
N VAL A 124 -40.28 -12.57 26.00
CA VAL A 124 -40.29 -11.30 26.72
C VAL A 124 -40.22 -10.18 25.69
N GLU A 125 -41.40 -9.67 25.35
CA GLU A 125 -41.57 -8.37 24.71
C GLU A 125 -41.08 -7.27 25.67
N ASN A 126 -40.23 -6.37 25.20
CA ASN A 126 -39.96 -5.11 25.90
C ASN A 126 -40.13 -3.95 24.92
N ASN A 127 -41.17 -3.18 25.22
CA ASN A 127 -41.71 -2.05 24.47
C ASN A 127 -40.82 -0.81 24.53
N GLU A 128 -41.01 0.00 23.50
CA GLU A 128 -40.53 1.34 23.18
C GLU A 128 -40.56 2.33 24.35
N GLN A 129 -39.58 3.25 24.40
CA GLN A 129 -39.79 4.64 24.84
C GLN A 129 -38.85 5.58 24.06
N GLU A 130 -39.44 6.42 23.20
CA GLU A 130 -38.88 7.71 22.78
C GLU A 130 -39.19 8.73 23.88
N GLU A 131 -38.25 9.62 24.24
CA GLU A 131 -38.61 10.97 24.72
C GLU A 131 -37.58 12.04 24.33
N ASP A 132 -38.14 13.23 24.20
CA ASP A 132 -37.76 14.48 23.56
C ASP A 132 -36.68 15.36 24.24
N ASN A 133 -36.29 16.38 23.44
CA ASN A 133 -35.89 17.75 23.80
C ASN A 133 -34.61 18.01 24.63
N ASP A 134 -33.71 18.80 24.04
CA ASP A 134 -33.50 20.15 24.59
C ASP A 134 -32.82 21.12 23.60
N LYS A 135 -33.44 22.29 23.45
CA LYS A 135 -32.91 23.47 22.76
C LYS A 135 -31.90 24.19 23.66
N CYS A 136 -30.81 24.71 23.08
CA CYS A 136 -30.38 26.06 23.47
C CYS A 136 -29.74 26.80 22.29
N SER A 137 -30.09 28.07 22.25
CA SER A 137 -30.02 29.02 21.14
C SER A 137 -28.73 29.84 21.19
N GLU A 138 -28.56 30.61 20.11
CA GLU A 138 -27.96 31.94 20.07
C GLU A 138 -26.48 32.14 19.68
N ASN A 139 -26.37 32.59 18.42
CA ASN A 139 -25.63 33.76 17.95
C ASN A 139 -24.18 33.55 17.47
N ASN A 140 -23.96 33.66 16.15
CA ASN A 140 -23.52 34.92 15.54
C ASN A 140 -23.33 34.80 14.00
N GLU A 141 -24.16 35.58 13.29
CA GLU A 141 -23.91 36.30 12.03
C GLU A 141 -23.59 35.54 10.72
N GLU A 142 -24.61 35.42 9.88
CA GLU A 142 -24.53 34.98 8.48
C GLU A 142 -24.04 36.13 7.57
N ILE A 143 -22.81 36.02 7.07
CA ILE A 143 -22.26 36.92 6.06
C ILE A 143 -22.78 36.49 4.67
N VAL A 144 -23.63 37.33 4.06
CA VAL A 144 -24.14 37.12 2.69
C VAL A 144 -22.98 37.09 1.69
N GLY A 145 -22.82 35.95 0.99
CA GLY A 145 -21.80 35.77 -0.06
C GLY A 145 -20.72 34.73 0.25
N MET A 146 -20.72 34.14 1.45
CA MET A 146 -19.82 33.06 1.85
C MET A 146 -20.61 31.79 2.21
N SER A 147 -21.52 31.38 1.34
CA SER A 147 -22.16 30.07 1.41
C SER A 147 -21.07 28.99 1.28
N LEU A 148 -20.66 28.44 2.41
CA LEU A 148 -19.96 27.18 2.45
C LEU A 148 -20.92 26.14 1.88
N ASP A 149 -20.77 25.84 0.58
CA ASP A 149 -21.26 24.60 0.01
C ASP A 149 -20.86 23.49 0.99
N GLN A 150 -21.85 23.01 1.73
CA GLN A 150 -21.74 21.82 2.55
C GLN A 150 -21.53 20.66 1.58
N ARG A 151 -20.28 20.52 1.11
CA ARG A 151 -19.81 19.27 0.53
C ARG A 151 -20.05 18.27 1.62
N LYS A 152 -21.13 17.48 1.43
CA LYS A 152 -21.51 16.34 2.25
C LYS A 152 -20.21 15.69 2.72
N LYS A 153 -19.82 15.96 3.96
CA LYS A 153 -18.74 15.22 4.60
C LYS A 153 -19.30 13.80 4.60
N SER A 154 -18.80 12.98 3.69
CA SER A 154 -19.12 11.57 3.66
C SER A 154 -18.85 11.09 5.07
N LYS A 155 -19.92 10.79 5.80
CA LYS A 155 -19.84 10.05 7.06
C LYS A 155 -18.92 8.88 6.74
N ASN A 156 -17.79 8.80 7.44
CA ASN A 156 -17.03 7.58 7.51
C ASN A 156 -17.98 6.57 8.14
N SER A 157 -18.79 5.94 7.30
CA SER A 157 -19.38 4.65 7.63
C SER A 157 -18.16 3.77 7.84
N GLU A 158 -17.88 3.47 9.10
CA GLU A 158 -17.21 2.24 9.45
C GLU A 158 -18.06 1.14 8.83
N LYS A 159 -17.77 0.83 7.57
CA LYS A 159 -18.28 -0.35 6.91
C LYS A 159 -17.68 -1.48 7.71
N ILE A 160 -18.44 -1.98 8.67
CA ILE A 160 -18.35 -3.34 9.19
C ILE A 160 -18.10 -4.18 7.94
N LYS A 161 -16.86 -4.68 7.83
CA LYS A 161 -16.51 -5.59 6.75
C LYS A 161 -17.31 -6.84 7.07
N LYS A 162 -18.50 -6.96 6.48
CA LYS A 162 -19.13 -8.26 6.33
C LYS A 162 -18.07 -9.11 5.64
N GLU A 163 -17.52 -10.08 6.37
CA GLU A 163 -16.73 -11.16 5.80
C GLU A 163 -17.70 -11.95 4.94
N THR A 164 -17.94 -11.46 3.72
CA THR A 164 -18.64 -12.24 2.71
C THR A 164 -17.72 -13.42 2.44
N GLN A 165 -18.16 -14.62 2.84
CA GLN A 165 -17.57 -15.87 2.45
C GLN A 165 -17.32 -15.83 0.94
N VAL A 166 -16.08 -16.10 0.54
CA VAL A 166 -15.64 -15.89 -0.84
C VAL A 166 -15.84 -17.20 -1.59
N ASP A 167 -17.08 -17.48 -1.96
CA ASP A 167 -17.48 -18.79 -2.49
C ASP A 167 -16.87 -19.08 -3.88
N ASN A 168 -16.37 -18.05 -4.56
CA ASN A 168 -15.89 -18.15 -5.92
C ASN A 168 -14.36 -17.94 -6.03
N LYS A 169 -13.65 -18.93 -6.62
CA LYS A 169 -12.18 -18.90 -6.86
C LYS A 169 -11.72 -17.61 -7.58
N LYS A 170 -12.58 -17.04 -8.43
CA LYS A 170 -12.32 -15.78 -9.16
C LYS A 170 -12.31 -14.57 -8.22
N ASP A 171 -13.20 -14.53 -7.24
CA ASP A 171 -13.32 -13.39 -6.33
C ASP A 171 -12.24 -13.42 -5.25
N LEU A 172 -11.78 -14.60 -4.83
CA LEU A 172 -10.58 -14.75 -4.01
C LEU A 172 -9.36 -14.14 -4.69
N LYS A 173 -9.15 -14.45 -5.99
CA LYS A 173 -8.05 -13.87 -6.79
C LYS A 173 -8.18 -12.34 -6.90
N LYS A 174 -9.39 -11.80 -7.08
CA LYS A 174 -9.62 -10.34 -7.12
C LYS A 174 -9.35 -9.70 -5.75
N ALA A 175 -9.78 -10.32 -4.66
CA ALA A 175 -9.56 -9.84 -3.30
C ALA A 175 -8.06 -9.77 -2.97
N ILE A 176 -7.30 -10.82 -3.29
CA ILE A 176 -5.84 -10.87 -3.13
C ILE A 176 -5.16 -9.77 -3.97
N LYS A 177 -5.55 -9.60 -5.24
CA LYS A 177 -5.02 -8.52 -6.10
C LYS A 177 -5.34 -7.14 -5.52
N LYS A 178 -6.54 -6.92 -4.99
CA LYS A 178 -6.96 -5.65 -4.37
C LYS A 178 -6.20 -5.38 -3.08
N ALA A 179 -5.96 -6.40 -2.25
CA ALA A 179 -5.15 -6.29 -1.04
C ALA A 179 -3.70 -5.95 -1.37
N ALA A 180 -3.08 -6.66 -2.32
CA ALA A 180 -1.74 -6.36 -2.82
C ALA A 180 -1.65 -4.92 -3.37
N LEU A 181 -2.61 -4.50 -4.19
CA LEU A 181 -2.66 -3.14 -4.72
C LEU A 181 -2.82 -2.07 -3.62
N LYS A 182 -3.57 -2.36 -2.55
CA LYS A 182 -3.66 -1.46 -1.38
C LYS A 182 -2.31 -1.30 -0.70
N GLN A 183 -1.54 -2.38 -0.52
CA GLN A 183 -0.19 -2.30 0.06
C GLN A 183 0.75 -1.48 -0.82
N VAL A 184 0.74 -1.71 -2.14
CA VAL A 184 1.54 -0.90 -3.08
C VAL A 184 1.18 0.58 -3.01
N LYS A 185 -0.13 0.90 -2.95
CA LYS A 185 -0.65 2.28 -2.87
C LYS A 185 -0.26 2.98 -1.55
N LYS A 186 -0.06 2.24 -0.46
CA LYS A 186 0.40 2.78 0.83
C LYS A 186 1.88 3.15 0.81
N SER A 187 2.70 2.58 -0.07
CA SER A 187 4.14 2.87 -0.11
C SER A 187 4.43 4.35 -0.39
N LYS A 188 5.35 4.94 0.39
CA LYS A 188 5.74 6.36 0.29
C LYS A 188 6.26 6.72 -1.11
N VAL A 189 7.03 5.82 -1.71
CA VAL A 189 7.61 6.01 -3.06
C VAL A 189 6.51 6.04 -4.13
N PHE A 190 5.51 5.16 -4.04
CA PHE A 190 4.38 5.17 -4.97
C PHE A 190 3.51 6.44 -4.84
N GLN A 191 3.25 6.87 -3.60
CA GLN A 191 2.51 8.11 -3.36
C GLN A 191 3.27 9.34 -3.91
N GLN A 192 4.59 9.40 -3.71
CA GLN A 192 5.42 10.45 -4.30
C GLN A 192 5.35 10.44 -5.83
N LYS A 193 5.40 9.25 -6.46
CA LYS A 193 5.26 9.11 -7.92
C LYS A 193 3.92 9.69 -8.40
N GLN A 194 2.83 9.31 -7.72
CA GLN A 194 1.49 9.77 -8.06
C GLN A 194 1.34 11.29 -7.88
N ARG A 195 1.94 11.87 -6.83
CA ARG A 195 1.95 13.33 -6.62
C ARG A 195 2.68 14.06 -7.75
N LEU A 196 3.85 13.56 -8.16
CA LEU A 196 4.61 14.13 -9.29
C LEU A 196 3.83 14.05 -10.60
N GLU A 197 3.15 12.93 -10.86
CA GLU A 197 2.32 12.73 -12.03
C GLU A 197 1.10 13.66 -12.04
N ARG A 198 0.39 13.79 -10.91
CA ARG A 198 -0.70 14.76 -10.76
C ARG A 198 -0.24 16.19 -11.01
N GLN A 199 0.94 16.56 -10.50
CA GLN A 199 1.49 17.89 -10.71
C GLN A 199 1.82 18.14 -12.20
N LYS A 200 2.36 17.13 -12.89
CA LYS A 200 2.60 17.19 -14.34
C LYS A 200 1.29 17.33 -15.11
N ASN A 201 0.30 16.49 -14.83
CA ASN A 201 -1.00 16.51 -15.50
C ASN A 201 -1.74 17.83 -15.27
N ARG A 202 -1.67 18.39 -14.05
CA ARG A 202 -2.21 19.73 -13.75
C ARG A 202 -1.53 20.81 -14.59
N LYS A 203 -0.20 20.78 -14.71
CA LYS A 203 0.56 21.74 -15.53
C LYS A 203 0.24 21.60 -17.02
N GLU A 204 0.10 20.37 -17.52
CA GLU A 204 -0.24 20.11 -18.91
C GLU A 204 -1.66 20.53 -19.24
N SER A 205 -2.63 20.22 -18.39
CA SER A 205 -4.02 20.67 -18.52
C SER A 205 -4.10 22.20 -18.56
N MET A 206 -3.40 22.89 -17.65
CA MET A 206 -3.34 24.36 -17.66
C MET A 206 -2.72 24.92 -18.94
N LYS A 207 -1.66 24.29 -19.47
CA LYS A 207 -1.07 24.70 -20.75
C LYS A 207 -2.03 24.48 -21.91
N LYS A 208 -2.72 23.34 -21.97
CA LYS A 208 -3.73 23.03 -22.99
C LYS A 208 -4.87 24.05 -22.94
N ARG A 209 -5.42 24.32 -21.76
CA ARG A 209 -6.47 25.34 -21.56
C ARG A 209 -6.04 26.71 -22.05
N LYS A 210 -4.83 27.17 -21.67
CA LYS A 210 -4.29 28.45 -22.14
C LYS A 210 -4.09 28.49 -23.66
N ARG A 211 -3.69 27.38 -24.29
CA ARG A 211 -3.57 27.30 -25.76
C ARG A 211 -4.94 27.41 -26.44
N MET A 212 -5.94 26.68 -25.93
CA MET A 212 -7.32 26.75 -26.43
C MET A 212 -7.90 28.16 -26.29
N GLU A 213 -7.72 28.79 -25.13
CA GLU A 213 -8.19 30.16 -24.88
C GLU A 213 -7.52 31.17 -25.83
N LYS A 214 -6.21 31.03 -26.09
CA LYS A 214 -5.51 31.87 -27.07
C LYS A 214 -6.06 31.66 -28.49
N ALA A 215 -6.35 30.42 -28.88
CA ALA A 215 -6.92 30.12 -30.20
C ALA A 215 -8.31 30.75 -30.37
N GLN A 216 -9.18 30.61 -29.36
CA GLN A 216 -10.51 31.22 -29.34
C GLN A 216 -10.45 32.76 -29.40
N LYS A 217 -9.52 33.39 -28.67
CA LYS A 217 -9.31 34.85 -28.75
C LYS A 217 -8.83 35.30 -30.13
N ARG A 218 -8.02 34.49 -30.83
CA ARG A 218 -7.57 34.80 -32.20
C ARG A 218 -8.70 34.67 -33.21
N SER A 219 -9.52 33.61 -33.13
CA SER A 219 -10.66 33.43 -34.03
C SER A 219 -11.75 34.50 -33.82
N GLY A 220 -12.04 34.88 -32.57
CA GLY A 220 -12.99 35.96 -32.27
C GLY A 220 -12.53 37.33 -32.78
N LYS A 221 -11.23 37.62 -32.75
CA LYS A 221 -10.66 38.85 -33.33
C LYS A 221 -10.72 38.87 -34.85
N LEU A 222 -10.50 37.72 -35.51
CA LEU A 222 -10.63 37.59 -36.96
C LEU A 222 -12.07 37.81 -37.43
N LYS A 223 -13.06 37.26 -36.74
CA LYS A 223 -14.47 37.48 -37.05
C LYS A 223 -14.90 38.95 -36.89
N LYS A 224 -14.40 39.65 -35.86
CA LYS A 224 -14.68 41.09 -35.69
C LYS A 224 -14.04 41.98 -36.77
N LYS A 225 -12.95 41.53 -37.41
CA LYS A 225 -12.30 42.26 -38.51
C LYS A 225 -12.93 42.03 -39.88
N LEU A 226 -13.75 41.00 -40.04
CA LEU A 226 -14.48 40.69 -41.28
C LEU A 226 -15.88 41.34 -41.32
N ASN A 227 -16.37 41.81 -40.16
CA ASN A 227 -17.68 42.45 -40.02
C ASN A 227 -17.60 43.99 -39.96
N HIS A 228 -16.43 44.56 -40.27
CA HIS A 228 -16.17 45.99 -40.47
C HIS A 228 -15.55 46.15 -41.84
#